data_AF-A0A8T5IPR7-F1
#
_entry.id   AF-A0A8T5IPR7-F1
#
_cell.length_a   1.000
_cell.length_b   1.000
_cell.length_c   1.000
_cell.angle_alpha   90.00
_cell.angle_beta   90.00
_cell.angle_gamma   90.00
#
_symmetry.space_group_name_H-M   'P 1'
#
loop_
_entity.id
_entity.type
_entity.pdbx_description
1 polymer ?
#
loop_
_entity_poly.entity_id
_entity_poly.type
_entity_poly.pdbx_seq_one_letter_code
_entity_poly.pdbx_strand_id
1 'polypeptide(L)'
;MKAEFNKSWKSSKQPRKQRKFLANAPNHIKRTLLGATLDKPLRAKYGRRSIEVRKGDEVKVMRGKFAKKQGKVGIVDVKNTRIQIDGLQRAGKAGGEKLITWFHPSNVKIIILNVDDKKRLKNAVVENVEEKKEIKKVESKPKEAKK
;
A
#
# COMPACT_ATOMS: atom_id res chain seq x y z
N MET A 1 -33.33 -13.82 13.51
CA MET A 1 -32.14 -14.39 12.83
C MET A 1 -30.93 -13.48 13.09
N LYS A 2 -29.73 -13.99 13.41
CA LYS A 2 -28.55 -13.12 13.64
C LYS A 2 -28.07 -12.56 12.29
N ALA A 3 -27.92 -11.23 12.18
CA ALA A 3 -27.42 -10.61 10.95
C ALA A 3 -26.06 -11.19 10.52
N GLU A 4 -25.79 -11.24 9.22
CA GLU A 4 -24.52 -11.73 8.68
C GLU A 4 -23.42 -10.67 8.75
N PHE A 5 -23.78 -9.41 8.50
CA PHE A 5 -22.88 -8.26 8.53
C PHE A 5 -23.58 -7.02 9.12
N ASN A 6 -22.84 -6.21 9.88
CA ASN A 6 -23.29 -4.89 10.33
C ASN A 6 -22.08 -3.94 10.44
N LYS A 7 -22.22 -2.74 9.89
CA LYS A 7 -21.17 -1.71 9.87
C LYS A 7 -20.77 -1.23 11.28
N SER A 8 -21.71 -1.19 12.22
CA SER A 8 -21.45 -0.77 13.61
C SER A 8 -20.52 -1.70 14.38
N TRP A 9 -20.37 -2.95 13.92
CA TRP A 9 -19.49 -3.92 14.58
C TRP A 9 -18.00 -3.57 14.49
N LYS A 10 -17.61 -2.70 13.55
CA LYS A 10 -16.23 -2.20 13.44
C LYS A 10 -15.78 -1.43 14.69
N SER A 11 -16.67 -0.65 15.30
CA SER A 11 -16.39 0.18 16.49
C SER A 11 -16.85 -0.46 17.80
N SER A 12 -17.43 -1.67 17.76
CA SER A 12 -17.89 -2.35 18.97
C SER A 12 -16.73 -2.73 19.87
N LYS A 13 -16.87 -2.57 21.20
CA LYS A 13 -15.87 -3.03 22.19
C LYS A 13 -15.72 -4.56 22.22
N GLN A 14 -16.72 -5.30 21.73
CA GLN A 14 -16.73 -6.77 21.76
C GLN A 14 -15.83 -7.36 20.64
N PRO A 15 -14.75 -8.09 20.98
CA PRO A 15 -13.81 -8.62 19.97
C PRO A 15 -14.47 -9.59 18.98
N ARG A 16 -15.45 -10.37 19.43
CA ARG A 16 -16.22 -11.29 18.58
C ARG A 16 -16.92 -10.56 17.43
N LYS A 17 -17.50 -9.38 17.69
CA LYS A 17 -18.19 -8.57 16.68
C LYS A 17 -17.19 -7.96 15.70
N GLN A 18 -16.05 -7.45 16.18
CA GLN A 18 -14.99 -6.91 15.33
C GLN A 18 -14.40 -7.97 14.38
N ARG A 19 -14.12 -9.18 14.88
CA ARG A 19 -13.62 -10.28 14.03
C ARG A 19 -14.65 -10.70 12.98
N LYS A 20 -15.93 -10.79 13.37
CA LYS A 20 -17.04 -11.09 12.45
C LYS A 20 -17.18 -10.02 11.36
N PHE A 21 -17.00 -8.75 11.70
CA PHE A 21 -17.00 -7.64 10.72
C PHE A 21 -15.95 -7.85 9.64
N LEU A 22 -14.69 -8.16 10.00
CA LEU A 22 -13.61 -8.33 9.03
C LEU A 22 -13.82 -9.55 8.11
N ALA A 23 -14.29 -10.66 8.67
CA ALA A 23 -14.54 -11.89 7.91
C ALA A 23 -15.65 -11.69 6.87
N ASN A 24 -16.77 -11.09 7.29
CA ASN A 24 -18.00 -10.98 6.50
C ASN A 24 -18.15 -9.65 5.75
N ALA A 25 -17.15 -8.77 5.79
CA ALA A 25 -17.22 -7.48 5.11
C ALA A 25 -17.45 -7.63 3.59
N PRO A 26 -18.38 -6.87 2.99
CA PRO A 26 -18.51 -6.78 1.53
C PRO A 26 -17.24 -6.22 0.86
N ASN A 27 -17.08 -6.49 -0.44
CA ASN A 27 -15.87 -6.13 -1.20
C ASN A 27 -15.56 -4.62 -1.20
N HIS A 28 -16.58 -3.75 -1.28
CA HIS A 28 -16.37 -2.30 -1.25
C HIS A 28 -15.76 -1.81 0.07
N ILE A 29 -16.10 -2.47 1.19
CA ILE A 29 -15.52 -2.20 2.50
C ILE A 29 -14.12 -2.82 2.59
N LYS A 30 -13.95 -4.06 2.14
CA LYS A 30 -12.64 -4.73 2.11
C LYS A 30 -11.60 -3.96 1.29
N ARG A 31 -12.02 -3.25 0.24
CA ARG A 31 -11.14 -2.38 -0.54
C ARG A 31 -10.49 -1.28 0.31
N THR A 32 -11.23 -0.68 1.23
CA THR A 32 -10.67 0.33 2.15
C THR A 32 -9.65 -0.25 3.13
N LEU A 33 -9.73 -1.56 3.42
CA LEU A 33 -8.77 -2.27 4.26
C LEU A 33 -7.46 -2.59 3.52
N LEU A 34 -7.44 -2.47 2.18
CA LEU A 34 -6.24 -2.64 1.35
C LEU A 34 -5.31 -1.42 1.36
N GLY A 35 -5.37 -0.59 2.40
CA GLY A 35 -4.49 0.56 2.58
C GLY A 35 -3.05 0.14 2.90
N ALA A 36 -2.09 0.59 2.09
CA ALA A 36 -0.66 0.48 2.39
C ALA A 36 -0.06 1.84 2.72
N THR A 37 1.03 1.81 3.45
CA THR A 37 1.74 3.01 3.86
C THR A 37 2.50 3.64 2.69
N LEU A 38 2.39 4.96 2.51
CA LEU A 38 3.22 5.69 1.55
C LEU A 38 4.64 5.90 2.09
N ASP A 39 5.63 5.96 1.20
CA ASP A 39 6.97 6.39 1.59
C ASP A 39 7.04 7.88 1.92
N LYS A 40 8.04 8.29 2.72
CA LYS A 40 8.20 9.68 3.18
C LYS A 40 8.07 10.75 2.07
N PRO A 41 8.71 10.64 0.89
CA PRO A 41 8.56 11.64 -0.16
C PRO A 41 7.13 11.70 -0.72
N LEU A 42 6.46 10.55 -0.88
CA LEU A 42 5.07 10.52 -1.34
C LEU A 42 4.10 11.08 -0.30
N ARG A 43 4.37 10.86 1.00
CA ARG A 43 3.57 11.43 2.08
C ARG A 43 3.61 12.95 2.06
N ALA A 44 4.80 13.53 1.87
CA ALA A 44 4.98 14.97 1.75
C ALA A 44 4.28 15.53 0.49
N LYS A 45 4.35 14.81 -0.63
CA LYS A 45 3.73 15.22 -1.90
C LYS A 45 2.20 15.21 -1.88
N TYR A 46 1.58 14.21 -1.28
CA TYR A 46 0.13 14.00 -1.34
C TYR A 46 -0.61 14.27 -0.02
N GLY A 47 0.10 14.70 1.03
CA GLY A 47 -0.46 15.02 2.34
C GLY A 47 -1.12 13.83 3.05
N ARG A 48 -0.76 12.58 2.70
CA ARG A 48 -1.43 11.37 3.19
C ARG A 48 -0.46 10.34 3.72
N ARG A 49 -0.86 9.64 4.79
CA ARG A 49 -0.06 8.56 5.39
C ARG A 49 -0.14 7.25 4.61
N SER A 50 -1.32 6.91 4.11
CA SER A 50 -1.62 5.65 3.43
C SER A 50 -2.66 5.83 2.34
N ILE A 51 -2.65 4.93 1.35
CA ILE A 51 -3.64 4.87 0.27
C ILE A 51 -3.91 3.41 -0.10
N GLU A 52 -5.08 3.15 -0.70
CA GLU A 52 -5.43 1.83 -1.23
C GLU A 52 -4.41 1.39 -2.29
N VAL A 53 -3.92 0.15 -2.16
CA VAL A 53 -3.03 -0.47 -3.15
C VAL A 53 -3.82 -0.82 -4.40
N ARG A 54 -3.26 -0.52 -5.57
CA ARG A 54 -3.83 -0.88 -6.87
C ARG A 54 -2.81 -1.64 -7.70
N LYS A 55 -3.31 -2.33 -8.73
CA LYS A 55 -2.47 -2.97 -9.75
C LYS A 55 -1.57 -1.91 -10.40
N GLY A 56 -0.30 -2.25 -10.55
CA GLY A 56 0.70 -1.39 -11.15
C GLY A 56 1.40 -0.41 -10.21
N ASP A 57 1.04 -0.33 -8.92
CA ASP A 57 1.86 0.37 -7.93
C ASP A 57 3.20 -0.35 -7.74
N GLU A 58 4.25 0.40 -7.43
CA GLU A 58 5.52 -0.17 -7.02
C GLU A 58 5.66 -0.12 -5.51
N VAL A 59 6.03 -1.26 -4.93
CA VAL A 59 6.00 -1.46 -3.50
C VAL A 59 7.26 -2.13 -2.97
N LYS A 60 7.59 -1.80 -1.73
CA LYS A 60 8.66 -2.41 -0.93
C LYS A 60 8.08 -3.20 0.22
N VAL A 61 8.52 -4.44 0.38
CA VAL A 61 8.14 -5.27 1.52
C VAL A 61 8.94 -4.84 2.75
N MET A 62 8.25 -4.54 3.84
CA MET A 62 8.85 -4.08 5.11
C MET A 62 9.12 -5.24 6.08
N ARG A 63 8.27 -6.27 6.09
CA ARG A 63 8.31 -7.37 7.07
C ARG A 63 8.23 -8.73 6.39
N GLY A 64 8.80 -9.76 7.02
CA GLY A 64 8.77 -11.16 6.56
C GLY A 64 9.97 -11.57 5.70
N LYS A 65 9.94 -12.79 5.13
CA LYS A 65 11.04 -13.40 4.37
C LYS A 65 11.51 -12.57 3.17
N PHE A 66 10.60 -11.80 2.57
CA PHE A 66 10.88 -10.98 1.39
C PHE A 66 11.16 -9.51 1.75
N ALA A 67 11.45 -9.19 3.01
CA ALA A 67 11.73 -7.84 3.45
C ALA A 67 12.85 -7.17 2.63
N LYS A 68 12.76 -5.84 2.50
CA LYS A 68 13.63 -4.95 1.71
C LYS A 68 13.56 -5.13 0.19
N LYS A 69 12.96 -6.21 -0.32
CA LYS A 69 12.74 -6.39 -1.76
C LYS A 69 11.63 -5.47 -2.26
N GLN A 70 11.73 -5.10 -3.53
CA GLN A 70 10.80 -4.23 -4.24
C GLN A 70 10.19 -5.00 -5.40
N GLY A 71 9.01 -4.58 -5.83
CA GLY A 71 8.35 -5.13 -7.00
C GLY A 71 7.05 -4.40 -7.30
N LYS A 72 6.50 -4.67 -8.48
CA LYS A 72 5.23 -4.13 -8.94
C LYS A 72 4.08 -4.99 -8.40
N VAL A 73 2.96 -4.35 -8.07
CA VAL A 73 1.75 -5.05 -7.66
C VAL A 73 1.05 -5.64 -8.89
N GLY A 74 0.98 -6.96 -8.96
CA GLY A 74 0.31 -7.69 -10.04
C GLY A 74 -1.18 -7.85 -9.76
N ILE A 75 -1.52 -8.84 -8.91
CA ILE A 75 -2.91 -9.15 -8.55
C ILE A 75 -3.27 -8.57 -7.18
N VAL A 76 -4.46 -8.00 -7.09
CA VAL A 76 -5.06 -7.53 -5.83
C VAL A 76 -6.31 -8.37 -5.56
N ASP A 77 -6.25 -9.18 -4.50
CA ASP A 77 -7.38 -9.98 -4.03
C ASP A 77 -8.14 -9.23 -2.93
N VAL A 78 -9.27 -8.67 -3.32
CA VAL A 78 -10.16 -7.91 -2.41
C VAL A 78 -10.89 -8.84 -1.44
N LYS A 79 -11.21 -10.08 -1.84
CA LYS A 79 -11.98 -11.03 -1.02
C LYS A 79 -11.18 -11.42 0.23
N ASN A 80 -9.88 -11.68 0.04
CA ASN A 80 -8.97 -12.09 1.11
C ASN A 80 -8.11 -10.94 1.65
N THR A 81 -8.26 -9.71 1.13
CA THR A 81 -7.44 -8.54 1.52
C THR A 81 -5.93 -8.83 1.40
N ARG A 82 -5.53 -9.41 0.26
CA ARG A 82 -4.14 -9.79 -0.04
C ARG A 82 -3.70 -9.18 -1.36
N ILE A 83 -2.40 -8.99 -1.49
CA ILE A 83 -1.76 -8.51 -2.72
C ILE A 83 -0.66 -9.49 -3.13
N GLN A 84 -0.52 -9.67 -4.44
CA GLN A 84 0.62 -10.32 -5.06
C GLN A 84 1.59 -9.25 -5.53
N ILE A 85 2.88 -9.51 -5.32
CA ILE A 85 3.97 -8.67 -5.84
C ILE A 85 4.72 -9.49 -6.88
N ASP A 86 4.87 -8.94 -8.08
CA ASP A 86 5.55 -9.59 -9.18
C ASP A 86 7.05 -9.75 -8.86
N GLY A 87 7.60 -10.92 -9.19
CA GLY A 87 8.99 -11.28 -8.85
C GLY A 87 9.20 -11.76 -7.41
N LEU A 88 8.22 -11.62 -6.51
CA LEU A 88 8.28 -12.12 -5.13
C LEU A 88 7.45 -13.39 -4.97
N GLN A 89 8.03 -14.50 -5.42
CA GLN A 89 7.42 -15.83 -5.38
C GLN A 89 8.25 -16.78 -4.51
N ARG A 90 7.61 -17.84 -4.01
CA ARG A 90 8.30 -18.92 -3.30
C ARG A 90 8.58 -20.06 -4.28
N ALA A 91 9.73 -20.72 -4.15
CA ALA A 91 9.97 -21.97 -4.86
C ALA A 91 9.03 -23.06 -4.33
N GLY A 92 8.46 -23.85 -5.24
CA GLY A 92 7.69 -25.04 -4.91
C GLY A 92 8.56 -26.12 -4.28
N LYS A 93 7.92 -27.12 -3.67
CA LYS A 93 8.59 -28.21 -2.93
C LYS A 93 9.60 -28.99 -3.80
N ALA A 94 9.36 -29.08 -5.10
CA ALA A 94 10.22 -29.76 -6.08
C ALA A 94 11.08 -28.80 -6.93
N GLY A 95 11.23 -27.53 -6.53
CA GLY A 95 12.21 -26.59 -7.11
C GLY A 95 11.84 -25.95 -8.46
N GLY A 96 10.92 -26.53 -9.23
CA GLY A 96 10.58 -26.03 -10.58
C GLY A 96 9.48 -24.95 -10.62
N GLU A 97 8.39 -25.14 -9.87
CA GLU A 97 7.22 -24.25 -9.95
C GLU A 97 7.36 -23.04 -9.00
N LYS A 98 7.07 -21.84 -9.51
CA LYS A 98 7.04 -20.61 -8.69
C LYS A 98 5.64 -20.38 -8.15
N LEU A 99 5.47 -20.50 -6.84
CA LEU A 99 4.21 -20.28 -6.17
C LEU A 99 3.98 -18.80 -5.89
N ILE A 100 2.78 -18.34 -6.26
CA ILE A 100 2.29 -17.00 -5.93
C ILE A 100 2.33 -16.82 -4.41
N THR A 101 2.97 -15.75 -3.97
CA THR A 101 3.04 -15.40 -2.55
C THR A 101 2.16 -14.21 -2.26
N TRP A 102 1.24 -14.42 -1.32
CA TRP A 102 0.29 -13.41 -0.87
C TRP A 102 0.87 -12.58 0.27
N PHE A 103 0.78 -11.27 0.12
CA PHE A 103 1.21 -10.31 1.13
C PHE A 103 0.00 -9.55 1.69
N HIS A 104 0.07 -9.18 2.97
CA HIS A 104 -0.87 -8.23 3.53
C HIS A 104 -0.36 -6.80 3.27
N PRO A 105 -1.20 -5.86 2.84
CA PRO A 105 -0.79 -4.50 2.47
C PRO A 105 -0.12 -3.72 3.61
N SER A 106 -0.43 -4.02 4.89
CA SER A 106 0.24 -3.38 6.03
C SER A 106 1.72 -3.74 6.15
N ASN A 107 2.16 -4.86 5.57
CA ASN A 107 3.56 -5.27 5.57
C ASN A 107 4.35 -4.63 4.43
N VAL A 108 3.71 -3.75 3.67
CA VAL A 108 4.21 -3.22 2.41
C VAL A 108 4.13 -1.70 2.45
N LYS A 109 5.09 -1.07 1.78
CA LYS A 109 5.19 0.38 1.63
C LYS A 109 5.20 0.73 0.14
N ILE A 110 4.39 1.68 -0.28
CA ILE A 110 4.34 2.15 -1.67
C ILE A 110 5.48 3.13 -1.91
N ILE A 111 6.28 2.86 -2.94
CA ILE A 111 7.38 3.73 -3.41
C ILE A 111 6.90 4.59 -4.57
N ILE A 112 6.22 3.99 -5.54
CA ILE A 112 5.68 4.69 -6.72
C ILE A 112 4.19 4.38 -6.82
N LEU A 113 3.40 5.42 -7.01
CA LEU A 113 1.97 5.31 -7.21
C LEU A 113 1.64 5.28 -8.69
N ASN A 114 0.72 4.40 -9.08
CA ASN A 114 0.05 4.51 -10.36
C ASN A 114 -1.03 5.63 -10.30
N VAL A 115 -0.91 6.64 -11.16
CA VAL A 115 -1.78 7.83 -11.20
C VAL A 115 -2.74 7.83 -12.39
N ASP A 116 -2.88 6.72 -13.12
CA ASP A 116 -3.77 6.63 -14.30
C ASP A 116 -5.22 7.05 -14.00
N ASP A 117 -5.75 6.65 -12.84
CA ASP A 117 -7.10 7.03 -12.40
C ASP A 117 -7.09 8.35 -11.63
N LYS A 118 -7.59 9.42 -12.28
CA LYS A 118 -7.77 10.75 -11.68
C LYS A 118 -8.60 10.71 -10.38
N LYS A 119 -9.54 9.76 -10.22
CA LYS A 119 -10.36 9.63 -9.01
C LYS A 119 -9.55 9.16 -7.79
N ARG A 120 -8.36 8.59 -7.99
CA ARG A 120 -7.51 8.06 -6.93
C ARG A 120 -6.99 9.14 -5.99
N LEU A 121 -6.71 10.33 -6.53
CA LEU A 121 -6.14 11.46 -5.81
C LEU A 121 -7.16 12.57 -5.50
N LYS A 122 -8.46 12.36 -5.76
CA LYS A 122 -9.51 13.38 -5.59
C LYS A 122 -9.53 14.10 -4.24
N ASN A 123 -9.10 13.41 -3.19
CA ASN A 123 -9.11 13.94 -1.83
C ASN A 123 -7.68 14.16 -1.28
N ALA A 124 -6.65 14.05 -2.13
CA ALA A 124 -5.27 14.37 -1.75
C ALA A 124 -5.06 15.88 -1.91
N VAL A 125 -4.49 16.51 -0.89
CA VAL A 125 -3.98 17.88 -1.01
C VAL A 125 -2.75 17.77 -1.91
N VAL A 126 -2.90 18.10 -3.18
CA VAL A 126 -1.77 18.24 -4.09
C VAL A 126 -1.21 19.63 -3.81
N GLU A 127 -0.28 19.73 -2.86
CA GLU A 127 0.60 20.90 -2.85
C GLU A 127 1.34 20.89 -4.19
N ASN A 128 1.26 21.98 -4.96
CA ASN A 128 2.01 22.12 -6.20
C ASN A 128 3.51 21.98 -5.88
N VAL A 129 4.09 20.84 -6.26
CA VAL A 129 5.49 20.46 -5.94
C VAL A 129 6.50 21.25 -6.77
N GLU A 130 6.06 22.13 -7.67
CA GLU A 130 6.94 22.96 -8.50
C GLU A 130 7.88 23.81 -7.63
N GLU A 131 7.41 24.36 -6.51
CA GLU A 131 8.22 25.17 -5.60
C GLU A 131 9.27 24.37 -4.79
N LYS A 132 9.04 23.08 -4.50
CA LYS A 132 9.97 22.26 -3.69
C LYS A 132 11.12 21.64 -4.50
N LYS A 133 10.99 21.57 -5.83
CA LYS A 133 12.06 21.07 -6.71
C LYS A 133 13.19 22.10 -6.91
N GLU A 134 12.87 23.39 -6.86
CA GLU A 134 13.88 24.45 -6.97
C GLU A 134 14.78 24.52 -5.74
N ILE A 135 14.20 24.39 -4.53
CA ILE A 135 14.94 24.45 -3.26
C ILE A 135 16.01 23.34 -3.16
N LYS A 136 15.70 22.12 -3.63
CA LYS A 136 16.67 21.00 -3.62
C LYS A 136 17.81 21.14 -4.62
N LYS A 137 17.61 21.84 -5.74
CA LYS A 137 18.68 22.10 -6.72
C LYS A 137 19.67 23.15 -6.24
N VAL A 138 19.22 24.09 -5.42
CA VAL A 138 20.08 25.13 -4.80
C VAL A 138 20.96 24.54 -3.70
N GLU A 139 20.45 23.62 -2.88
CA GLU A 139 21.22 22.95 -1.81
C GLU A 139 22.23 21.91 -2.33
N SER A 140 22.01 21.33 -3.53
CA SER A 140 22.89 20.29 -4.08
C SER A 140 24.07 20.80 -4.89
N LYS A 141 24.25 22.12 -5.05
CA LYS A 141 25.52 22.66 -5.58
C LYS A 141 26.53 22.67 -4.42
N PRO A 142 27.61 21.87 -4.46
CA PRO A 142 28.59 21.87 -3.39
C PRO A 142 29.19 23.28 -3.28
N LYS A 143 29.13 23.89 -2.08
CA LYS A 143 29.95 25.05 -1.75
C LYS A 143 31.40 24.61 -1.93
N GLU A 144 32.06 25.13 -2.96
CA GLU A 144 33.49 24.92 -3.22
C GLU A 144 34.26 25.19 -1.92
N ALA A 145 34.87 24.12 -1.40
CA ALA A 145 35.76 24.21 -0.25
C ALA A 145 37.03 24.93 -0.69
N LYS A 146 37.10 26.24 -0.42
CA LYS A 146 38.35 26.99 -0.51
C LYS A 146 39.27 26.53 0.62
N LYS A 147 40.39 25.95 0.22
CA LYS A 147 41.57 25.66 1.04
C LYS A 147 42.47 26.89 1.05
#